data_AF-A0A6P6LL45-F1
#
_entry.id   AF-A0A6P6LL45-F1
#
_cell.length_a   1.000
_cell.length_b   1.000
_cell.length_c   1.000
_cell.angle_alpha   90.00
_cell.angle_beta   90.00
_cell.angle_gamma   90.00
#
_symmetry.space_group_name_H-M   'P 1'
#
loop_
_entity.id
_entity.type
_entity.pdbx_description
1 polymer ?
#
loop_
_entity_poly.entity_id
_entity_poly.type
_entity_poly.pdbx_seq_one_letter_code
_entity_poly.pdbx_strand_id
1 'polypeptide(L)'
;MLFMMVKLRLLNAIAPAYFYAATVVTFTLHFLLFMPTVFRSPDVALNPTMLVHIAVFLFLMGNALGNYMMTIWYPSESANETAIPVCSPDCPDRIDAHYLLNGRHFCKVCKKVILKRDHHCFFTGNCIGNRNMRYFIMFSIYTSCCCLYSLVIGVAYLTMEYSISFENPLTFLTLLPLSTGYFFLGLISGLQFFLVIMLYVWLGIGLVSAGFCCQQLLLVARGQTWCELQKGQLSEVRGTWRVNLIDVFGSRWALGLFLPVQTVETVPGNWQVYHDHKHD
;
A
#
# COMPACT_ATOMS: atom_id res chain seq x y z
N MET A 1 28.98 -2.64 -5.06
CA MET A 1 28.14 -1.62 -4.37
C MET A 1 27.35 -0.73 -5.33
N LEU A 2 27.96 -0.14 -6.37
CA LEU A 2 27.28 0.75 -7.33
C LEU A 2 26.10 0.08 -8.07
N PHE A 3 26.30 -1.12 -8.64
CA PHE A 3 25.26 -1.87 -9.36
C PHE A 3 24.02 -2.16 -8.49
N MET A 4 24.23 -2.54 -7.23
CA MET A 4 23.15 -2.77 -6.26
C MET A 4 22.37 -1.49 -5.96
N MET A 5 23.06 -0.35 -5.81
CA MET A 5 22.39 0.95 -5.59
C MET A 5 21.61 1.43 -6.82
N VAL A 6 22.11 1.17 -8.04
CA VAL A 6 21.39 1.46 -9.28
C VAL A 6 20.09 0.63 -9.36
N LYS A 7 20.15 -0.67 -9.05
CA LYS A 7 18.97 -1.54 -9.01
C LYS A 7 17.91 -1.05 -8.01
N LEU A 8 18.32 -0.66 -6.81
CA LEU A 8 17.41 -0.12 -5.78
C LEU A 8 16.74 1.20 -6.21
N ARG A 9 17.47 2.06 -6.93
CA ARG A 9 16.93 3.30 -7.48
C ARG A 9 15.96 3.07 -8.63
N LEU A 10 16.24 2.10 -9.49
CA LEU A 10 15.30 1.69 -10.55
C LEU A 10 13.98 1.19 -9.96
N LEU A 11 14.04 0.41 -8.88
CA LEU A 11 12.84 -0.06 -8.18
C LEU A 11 11.99 1.11 -7.62
N ASN A 12 12.62 2.19 -7.16
CA ASN A 12 11.91 3.41 -6.71
C ASN A 12 11.17 4.15 -7.83
N ALA A 13 11.44 3.84 -9.10
CA ALA A 13 10.72 4.42 -10.24
C ALA A 13 9.73 3.43 -10.85
N ILE A 14 10.14 2.16 -10.99
CA ILE A 14 9.33 1.11 -11.61
C ILE A 14 8.11 0.77 -10.75
N ALA A 15 8.25 0.63 -9.43
CA ALA A 15 7.13 0.23 -8.58
C ALA A 15 6.02 1.30 -8.49
N PRO A 16 6.32 2.61 -8.33
CA PRO A 16 5.30 3.65 -8.45
C PRO A 16 4.67 3.70 -9.84
N ALA A 17 5.47 3.59 -10.92
CA ALA A 17 4.95 3.59 -12.28
C ALA A 17 3.99 2.42 -12.53
N TYR A 18 4.32 1.23 -12.03
CA TYR A 18 3.45 0.06 -12.06
C TYR A 18 2.13 0.32 -11.32
N PHE A 19 2.19 0.88 -10.10
CA PHE A 19 1.00 1.21 -9.33
C PHE A 19 0.07 2.18 -10.09
N TYR A 20 0.61 3.28 -10.61
CA TYR A 20 -0.19 4.24 -11.40
C TYR A 20 -0.75 3.63 -12.68
N ALA A 21 0.04 2.84 -13.41
CA ALA A 21 -0.44 2.16 -14.62
C ALA A 21 -1.60 1.22 -14.29
N ALA A 22 -1.46 0.40 -13.24
CA ALA A 22 -2.52 -0.49 -12.78
C ALA A 22 -3.78 0.30 -12.36
N THR A 23 -3.63 1.44 -11.69
CA THR A 23 -4.75 2.31 -11.33
C THR A 23 -5.47 2.86 -12.55
N VAL A 24 -4.75 3.43 -13.52
CA VAL A 24 -5.34 3.99 -14.74
C VAL A 24 -6.08 2.92 -15.54
N VAL A 25 -5.46 1.75 -15.72
CA VAL A 25 -6.10 0.60 -16.37
C VAL A 25 -7.36 0.21 -15.62
N THR A 26 -7.28 0.03 -14.30
CA THR A 26 -8.43 -0.38 -13.48
C THR A 26 -9.58 0.62 -13.60
N PHE A 27 -9.29 1.92 -13.50
CA PHE A 27 -10.28 2.98 -13.67
C PHE A 27 -10.93 2.92 -15.06
N THR A 28 -10.12 2.78 -16.10
CA THR A 28 -10.58 2.68 -17.49
C THR A 28 -11.50 1.47 -17.68
N LEU A 29 -11.11 0.29 -17.19
CA LEU A 29 -11.91 -0.93 -17.27
C LEU A 29 -13.25 -0.78 -16.54
N HIS A 30 -13.27 -0.13 -15.37
CA HIS A 30 -14.52 0.08 -14.63
C HIS A 30 -15.51 0.94 -15.41
N PHE A 31 -15.08 2.11 -15.87
CA PHE A 31 -16.00 3.06 -16.51
C PHE A 31 -16.35 2.68 -17.95
N LEU A 32 -15.43 2.09 -18.70
CA LEU A 32 -15.66 1.79 -20.12
C LEU A 32 -16.27 0.40 -20.36
N LEU A 33 -15.99 -0.58 -19.49
CA LEU A 33 -16.43 -1.96 -19.71
C LEU A 33 -17.36 -2.44 -18.60
N PHE A 34 -16.91 -2.38 -17.34
CA PHE A 34 -17.61 -3.10 -16.27
C PHE A 34 -18.94 -2.49 -15.89
N MET A 35 -18.97 -1.18 -15.61
CA MET A 35 -20.21 -0.49 -15.24
C MET A 35 -21.29 -0.59 -16.33
N PRO A 36 -21.01 -0.26 -17.61
CA PRO A 36 -22.04 -0.30 -18.65
C PRO A 36 -22.51 -1.71 -19.02
N THR A 37 -21.68 -2.74 -18.82
CA THR A 37 -22.06 -4.13 -19.14
C THR A 37 -22.73 -4.84 -17.97
N VAL A 38 -22.14 -4.80 -16.78
CA VAL A 38 -22.62 -5.57 -15.60
C VAL A 38 -23.91 -4.99 -15.06
N PHE A 39 -24.02 -3.66 -15.04
CA PHE A 39 -25.21 -2.97 -14.54
C PHE A 39 -26.05 -2.41 -15.68
N ARG A 40 -26.06 -3.03 -16.86
CA ARG A 40 -26.90 -2.55 -17.96
C ARG A 40 -28.39 -2.68 -17.60
N SER A 41 -29.16 -1.62 -17.78
CA SER A 41 -30.63 -1.65 -17.71
C SER A 41 -31.22 -1.39 -19.10
N PRO A 42 -32.27 -2.10 -19.54
CA PRO A 42 -32.87 -1.92 -20.86
C PRO A 42 -33.49 -0.52 -21.06
N ASP A 43 -34.06 0.05 -19.99
CA ASP A 43 -34.97 1.20 -20.09
C ASP A 43 -34.33 2.53 -19.67
N VAL A 44 -33.20 2.51 -18.97
CA VAL A 44 -32.56 3.71 -18.42
C VAL A 44 -31.04 3.65 -18.57
N ALA A 45 -30.46 4.71 -19.15
CA ALA A 45 -29.02 4.83 -19.38
C ALA A 45 -28.19 4.88 -18.07
N LEU A 46 -28.72 5.48 -17.01
CA LEU A 46 -28.12 5.54 -15.67
C LEU A 46 -29.08 4.97 -14.63
N ASN A 47 -28.98 3.68 -14.31
CA ASN A 47 -29.79 3.11 -13.23
C ASN A 47 -29.15 3.40 -11.84
N PRO A 48 -29.98 3.46 -10.76
CA PRO A 48 -29.50 3.75 -9.42
C PRO A 48 -28.44 2.78 -8.91
N THR A 49 -28.54 1.48 -9.23
CA THR A 49 -27.55 0.47 -8.83
C THR A 49 -26.18 0.78 -9.40
N MET A 50 -26.09 1.11 -10.70
CA MET A 50 -24.85 1.52 -11.34
C MET A 50 -24.25 2.76 -10.67
N LEU A 51 -25.07 3.76 -10.32
CA LEU A 51 -24.60 4.94 -9.61
C LEU A 51 -24.02 4.61 -8.23
N VAL A 52 -24.64 3.70 -7.49
CA VAL A 52 -24.12 3.21 -6.20
C VAL A 52 -22.77 2.51 -6.40
N HIS A 53 -22.64 1.63 -7.40
CA HIS A 53 -21.39 0.94 -7.69
C HIS A 53 -20.28 1.91 -8.14
N ILE A 54 -20.61 2.91 -8.96
CA ILE A 54 -19.70 4.00 -9.32
C ILE A 54 -19.23 4.75 -8.07
N ALA A 55 -20.16 5.12 -7.17
CA ALA A 55 -19.83 5.84 -5.94
C ALA A 55 -18.92 5.01 -5.01
N VAL A 56 -19.21 3.72 -4.85
CA VAL A 56 -18.36 2.79 -4.07
C VAL A 56 -16.97 2.68 -4.67
N PHE A 57 -16.86 2.49 -5.99
CA PHE A 57 -15.57 2.40 -6.67
C PHE A 57 -14.76 3.69 -6.51
N LEU A 58 -15.38 4.86 -6.73
CA LEU A 58 -14.73 6.15 -6.57
C LEU A 58 -14.29 6.42 -5.14
N PHE A 59 -15.08 6.01 -4.14
CA PHE A 59 -14.71 6.12 -2.73
C PHE A 59 -13.48 5.27 -2.40
N LEU A 60 -13.46 4.01 -2.83
CA LEU A 60 -12.33 3.09 -2.60
C LEU A 60 -11.07 3.60 -3.31
N MET A 61 -11.19 3.95 -4.60
CA MET A 61 -10.07 4.43 -5.41
C MET A 61 -9.54 5.78 -4.88
N GLY A 62 -10.43 6.70 -4.53
CA GLY A 62 -10.08 8.00 -3.98
C GLY A 62 -9.33 7.89 -2.66
N ASN A 63 -9.74 6.98 -1.78
CA ASN A 63 -9.01 6.74 -0.53
C ASN A 63 -7.70 5.99 -0.74
N ALA A 64 -7.63 5.03 -1.67
CA ALA A 64 -6.38 4.34 -2.00
C ALA A 64 -5.33 5.34 -2.54
N LEU A 65 -5.70 6.12 -3.57
CA LEU A 65 -4.83 7.15 -4.16
C LEU A 65 -4.52 8.27 -3.17
N GLY A 66 -5.52 8.78 -2.45
CA GLY A 66 -5.33 9.87 -1.50
C GLY A 66 -4.36 9.49 -0.39
N ASN A 67 -4.53 8.32 0.24
CA ASN A 67 -3.59 7.86 1.27
C ASN A 67 -2.21 7.52 0.69
N TYR A 68 -2.13 7.04 -0.55
CA TYR A 68 -0.85 6.88 -1.25
C TYR A 68 -0.12 8.22 -1.40
N MET A 69 -0.81 9.27 -1.87
CA MET A 69 -0.24 10.62 -2.01
C MET A 69 0.19 11.19 -0.65
N MET A 70 -0.65 11.05 0.37
CA MET A 70 -0.33 11.53 1.72
C MET A 70 0.88 10.80 2.31
N THR A 71 1.05 9.51 2.01
CA THR A 71 2.24 8.74 2.41
C THR A 71 3.52 9.35 1.82
N ILE A 72 3.44 9.90 0.61
CA ILE A 72 4.55 10.56 -0.11
C ILE A 72 4.78 11.98 0.40
N TRP A 73 3.71 12.77 0.53
CA TRP A 73 3.76 14.19 0.90
C TRP A 73 4.16 14.45 2.36
N TYR A 74 3.99 13.48 3.25
CA TYR A 74 4.41 13.58 4.65
C TYR A 74 5.61 12.67 4.93
N PRO A 75 6.81 13.00 4.42
CA PRO A 75 7.98 12.14 4.59
C PRO A 75 8.37 12.00 6.07
N SER A 76 8.79 10.79 6.44
CA SER A 76 9.24 10.46 7.81
C SER A 76 10.71 10.84 8.09
N GLU A 77 11.25 11.80 7.35
CA GLU A 77 12.61 12.32 7.55
C GLU A 77 12.72 13.13 8.86
N SER A 78 13.86 12.95 9.55
CA SER A 78 14.22 13.73 10.74
C SER A 78 14.56 15.17 10.32
N ALA A 79 13.78 16.15 10.79
CA ALA A 79 13.86 17.54 10.31
C ALA A 79 15.19 18.26 10.60
N ASN A 80 15.99 17.78 11.56
CA ASN A 80 17.17 18.47 12.08
C ASN A 80 18.48 17.68 11.91
N GLU A 81 18.47 16.54 11.20
CA GLU A 81 19.64 15.67 11.07
C GLU A 81 20.05 15.53 9.59
N THR A 82 20.85 16.49 9.12
CA THR A 82 21.48 16.46 7.78
C THR A 82 22.85 15.79 7.80
N ALA A 83 23.46 15.66 8.97
CA ALA A 83 24.75 15.00 9.14
C ALA A 83 24.56 13.47 9.05
N ILE A 84 25.19 12.85 8.05
CA ILE A 84 25.34 11.40 7.99
C ILE A 84 26.37 11.03 9.06
N PRO A 85 26.00 10.28 10.07
CA PRO A 85 26.94 9.92 11.11
C PRO A 85 27.92 8.88 10.59
N VAL A 86 29.16 9.30 10.41
CA VAL A 86 30.24 8.42 9.98
C VAL A 86 30.60 7.47 11.12
N CYS A 87 30.52 6.16 10.88
CA CYS A 87 30.90 5.16 11.86
C CYS A 87 32.42 5.15 12.13
N SER A 88 32.84 4.58 13.26
CA SER A 88 34.26 4.30 13.53
C SER A 88 34.87 3.42 12.43
N PRO A 89 36.16 3.62 12.05
CA PRO A 89 36.86 2.81 11.05
C PRO A 89 36.81 1.29 11.28
N ASP A 90 36.63 0.87 12.53
CA ASP A 90 36.60 -0.53 12.97
C ASP A 90 35.21 -1.20 12.86
N CYS A 91 34.22 -0.51 12.30
CA CYS A 91 32.91 -1.11 12.07
C CYS A 91 32.99 -2.18 10.98
N PRO A 92 32.65 -3.46 11.28
CA PRO A 92 32.79 -4.58 10.34
C PRO A 92 32.01 -4.37 9.04
N ASP A 93 30.93 -3.58 9.08
CA ASP A 93 30.04 -3.37 7.95
C ASP A 93 30.29 -2.04 7.21
N ARG A 94 31.12 -1.14 7.74
CA ARG A 94 31.35 0.25 7.26
C ARG A 94 30.09 1.05 6.89
N ILE A 95 28.92 0.66 7.39
CA ILE A 95 27.65 1.29 7.01
C ILE A 95 26.72 1.38 8.21
N ASP A 96 26.52 2.61 8.71
CA ASP A 96 25.37 3.23 9.40
C ASP A 96 24.43 2.39 10.30
N ALA A 97 24.81 1.19 10.70
CA ALA A 97 23.96 0.28 11.48
C ALA A 97 23.79 0.76 12.95
N HIS A 98 24.67 1.66 13.41
CA HIS A 98 24.82 2.05 14.81
C HIS A 98 24.28 3.44 15.17
N TYR A 99 23.74 4.24 14.24
CA TYR A 99 22.95 5.42 14.64
C TYR A 99 21.53 5.01 15.03
N LEU A 100 21.48 4.20 16.07
CA LEU A 100 20.32 3.78 16.84
C LEU A 100 20.26 4.69 18.07
N LEU A 101 19.90 5.97 17.89
CA LEU A 101 19.54 6.80 19.03
C LEU A 101 18.04 7.07 18.99
N ASN A 102 17.34 6.61 20.02
CA ASN A 102 15.95 6.94 20.35
C ASN A 102 14.96 6.75 19.17
N GLY A 103 15.01 5.57 18.52
CA GLY A 103 14.08 5.22 17.44
C GLY A 103 14.37 5.88 16.09
N ARG A 104 15.55 6.46 15.89
CA ARG A 104 16.00 7.00 14.58
C ARG A 104 16.87 5.97 13.86
N HIS A 105 16.74 5.90 12.54
CA HIS A 105 17.53 4.97 11.72
C HIS A 105 17.86 5.56 10.35
N PHE A 106 19.11 5.39 9.92
CA PHE A 106 19.54 5.80 8.59
C PHE A 106 19.05 4.85 7.49
N CYS A 107 18.50 5.42 6.41
CA CYS A 107 18.14 4.69 5.21
C CYS A 107 19.19 4.85 4.12
N LYS A 108 19.84 3.76 3.72
CA LYS A 108 20.82 3.76 2.61
C LYS A 108 20.21 4.14 1.25
N VAL A 109 18.92 3.83 1.03
CA VAL A 109 18.22 4.10 -0.24
C VAL A 109 17.86 5.58 -0.35
N CYS A 110 17.22 6.14 0.69
CA CYS A 110 16.86 7.55 0.74
C CYS A 110 18.05 8.47 1.08
N LYS A 111 19.13 7.93 1.66
CA LYS A 111 20.27 8.68 2.22
C LYS A 111 19.86 9.71 3.28
N LYS A 112 18.93 9.31 4.16
CA LYS A 112 18.29 10.18 5.16
C LYS A 112 18.11 9.43 6.48
N VAL A 113 18.13 10.16 7.59
CA VAL A 113 17.73 9.63 8.91
C VAL A 113 16.21 9.69 9.03
N ILE A 114 15.61 8.56 9.40
CA ILE A 114 14.16 8.36 9.46
C ILE A 114 13.75 8.10 10.91
N LEU A 115 12.76 8.85 11.42
CA LEU A 115 12.23 8.69 12.77
C LEU A 115 11.19 7.56 12.83
N LYS A 116 11.30 6.70 13.86
CA LYS A 116 10.60 5.41 14.00
C LYS A 116 10.53 4.68 12.66
N ARG A 117 11.69 4.49 12.04
CA ARG A 117 11.80 3.87 10.72
C ARG A 117 11.19 2.46 10.74
N ASP A 118 10.21 2.23 9.89
CA ASP A 118 9.66 0.90 9.68
C ASP A 118 10.41 0.19 8.54
N HIS A 119 10.22 0.68 7.32
CA HIS A 119 10.86 0.14 6.13
C HIS A 119 11.02 1.19 5.04
N HIS A 120 11.79 0.85 3.99
CA HIS A 120 11.75 1.59 2.73
C HIS A 120 10.73 0.94 1.82
N CYS A 121 9.69 1.66 1.41
CA CYS A 121 8.68 1.13 0.52
C CYS A 121 9.01 1.53 -0.92
N PHE A 122 9.26 0.54 -1.78
CA PHE A 122 9.54 0.81 -3.19
C PHE A 122 8.30 1.33 -3.93
N PHE A 123 7.10 0.88 -3.55
CA PHE A 123 5.84 1.30 -4.18
C PHE A 123 5.51 2.78 -3.98
N THR A 124 5.92 3.37 -2.86
CA THR A 124 5.77 4.82 -2.60
C THR A 124 7.05 5.60 -2.91
N GLY A 125 8.16 4.91 -3.22
CA GLY A 125 9.47 5.50 -3.46
C GLY A 125 10.08 6.19 -2.22
N ASN A 126 9.52 6.01 -1.03
CA ASN A 126 9.94 6.69 0.19
C ASN A 126 9.95 5.77 1.43
N CYS A 127 10.50 6.28 2.53
CA CYS A 127 10.52 5.55 3.79
C CYS A 127 9.22 5.71 4.56
N ILE A 128 8.76 4.61 5.14
CA ILE A 128 7.65 4.57 6.07
C ILE A 128 8.19 4.68 7.50
N GLY A 129 7.56 5.52 8.30
CA GLY A 129 7.92 5.78 9.69
C GLY A 129 6.87 6.61 10.40
N ASN A 130 7.26 7.33 11.45
CA ASN A 130 6.33 7.96 12.39
C ASN A 130 5.25 8.85 11.71
N ARG A 131 5.62 9.64 10.69
CA ARG A 131 4.74 10.68 10.12
C ARG A 131 3.78 10.16 9.05
N ASN A 132 4.09 9.01 8.44
CA ASN A 132 3.32 8.45 7.34
C ASN A 132 2.82 7.02 7.53
N MET A 133 3.12 6.38 8.67
CA MET A 133 2.66 5.02 8.96
C MET A 133 1.15 4.86 8.82
N ARG A 134 0.37 5.82 9.35
CA ARG A 134 -1.08 5.76 9.26
C ARG A 134 -1.59 5.77 7.81
N TYR A 135 -1.04 6.66 6.98
CA TYR A 135 -1.45 6.78 5.58
C TYR A 135 -1.06 5.52 4.82
N PHE A 136 0.11 4.95 5.13
CA PHE A 136 0.56 3.70 4.55
C PHE A 136 -0.39 2.52 4.88
N ILE A 137 -0.87 2.42 6.12
CA ILE A 137 -1.84 1.39 6.51
C ILE A 137 -3.17 1.60 5.78
N MET A 138 -3.70 2.83 5.75
CA MET A 138 -4.96 3.13 5.05
C MET A 138 -4.84 2.91 3.55
N PHE A 139 -3.72 3.29 2.93
CA PHE A 139 -3.40 2.97 1.54
C PHE A 139 -3.47 1.46 1.30
N SER A 140 -2.89 0.64 2.19
CA SER A 140 -2.89 -0.82 2.06
C SER A 140 -4.29 -1.43 2.21
N ILE A 141 -5.10 -0.94 3.16
CA ILE A 141 -6.51 -1.35 3.35
C ILE A 141 -7.32 -1.02 2.10
N TYR A 142 -7.29 0.24 1.66
CA TYR A 142 -8.11 0.70 0.55
C TYR A 142 -7.68 0.10 -0.79
N THR A 143 -6.38 -0.14 -1.00
CA THR A 143 -5.89 -0.87 -2.18
C THR A 143 -6.40 -2.30 -2.17
N SER A 144 -6.34 -3.00 -1.02
CA SER A 144 -6.90 -4.35 -0.89
C SER A 144 -8.39 -4.40 -1.20
N CYS A 145 -9.18 -3.49 -0.60
CA CYS A 145 -10.61 -3.40 -0.84
C CYS A 145 -10.94 -3.04 -2.30
N CYS A 146 -10.21 -2.09 -2.91
CA CYS A 146 -10.38 -1.72 -4.31
C CYS A 146 -10.06 -2.89 -5.25
N CYS A 147 -8.98 -3.64 -4.97
CA CYS A 147 -8.63 -4.83 -5.73
C CYS A 147 -9.67 -5.95 -5.59
N LEU A 148 -10.16 -6.21 -4.38
CA LEU A 148 -11.23 -7.19 -4.15
C LEU A 148 -12.51 -6.79 -4.88
N TYR A 149 -12.89 -5.52 -4.82
CA TYR A 149 -14.06 -5.00 -5.53
C TYR A 149 -13.89 -5.17 -7.06
N SER A 150 -12.73 -4.78 -7.59
CA SER A 150 -12.39 -4.92 -9.01
C SER A 150 -12.39 -6.38 -9.46
N LEU A 151 -11.92 -7.28 -8.60
CA LEU A 151 -11.95 -8.73 -8.82
C LEU A 151 -13.38 -9.23 -8.98
N VAL A 152 -14.27 -8.88 -8.03
CA VAL A 152 -15.68 -9.32 -8.04
C VAL A 152 -16.42 -8.80 -9.27
N ILE A 153 -16.26 -7.52 -9.59
CA ILE A 153 -16.89 -6.92 -10.77
C ILE A 153 -16.28 -7.48 -12.07
N GLY A 154 -14.98 -7.74 -12.10
CA GLY A 154 -14.31 -8.37 -13.23
C GLY A 154 -14.77 -9.81 -13.47
N VAL A 155 -14.98 -10.59 -12.42
CA VAL A 155 -15.63 -11.93 -12.50
C VAL A 155 -17.02 -11.80 -13.11
N ALA A 156 -17.86 -10.89 -12.61
CA ALA A 156 -19.20 -10.67 -13.14
C ALA A 156 -19.18 -10.30 -14.63
N TYR A 157 -18.27 -9.41 -15.03
CA TYR A 157 -18.08 -9.05 -16.43
C TYR A 157 -17.68 -10.24 -17.30
N LEU A 158 -16.69 -11.03 -16.87
CA LEU A 158 -16.25 -12.22 -17.61
C LEU A 158 -17.35 -13.27 -17.74
N THR A 159 -18.20 -13.42 -16.72
CA THR A 159 -19.37 -14.31 -16.78
C THR A 159 -20.42 -13.80 -17.77
N MET A 160 -20.71 -12.50 -17.81
CA MET A 160 -21.74 -11.95 -18.68
C MET A 160 -21.30 -11.82 -20.14
N GLU A 161 -20.07 -11.35 -20.38
CA GLU A 161 -19.58 -11.04 -21.73
C GLU A 161 -18.98 -12.26 -22.43
N TYR A 162 -18.28 -13.13 -21.68
CA TYR A 162 -17.56 -14.28 -22.23
C TYR A 162 -18.13 -15.64 -21.78
N SER A 163 -19.26 -15.64 -21.07
CA SER A 163 -19.92 -16.86 -20.60
C SER A 163 -19.02 -17.77 -19.74
N ILE A 164 -18.05 -17.19 -19.03
CA ILE A 164 -17.14 -17.94 -18.15
C ILE A 164 -17.84 -18.19 -16.81
N SER A 165 -18.08 -19.46 -16.48
CA SER A 165 -18.69 -19.86 -15.20
C SER A 165 -17.64 -20.06 -14.11
N PHE A 166 -17.81 -19.34 -13.00
CA PHE A 166 -16.96 -19.44 -11.79
C PHE A 166 -17.63 -20.25 -10.67
N GLU A 167 -18.69 -21.02 -10.96
CA GLU A 167 -19.35 -21.88 -9.96
C GLU A 167 -18.41 -22.95 -9.42
N ASN A 168 -17.55 -23.50 -10.29
CA ASN A 168 -16.51 -24.42 -9.89
C ASN A 168 -15.24 -23.63 -9.49
N PRO A 169 -14.75 -23.73 -8.24
CA PRO A 169 -13.52 -23.06 -7.82
C PRO A 169 -12.30 -23.42 -8.67
N LEU A 170 -12.29 -24.61 -9.29
CA LEU A 170 -11.23 -25.04 -10.18
C LEU A 170 -11.14 -24.15 -11.42
N THR A 171 -12.24 -23.55 -11.89
CA THR A 171 -12.21 -22.59 -13.01
C THR A 171 -11.25 -21.45 -12.70
N PHE A 172 -11.30 -20.88 -11.49
CA PHE A 172 -10.41 -19.79 -11.12
C PHE A 172 -8.94 -20.21 -11.10
N LEU A 173 -8.64 -21.48 -10.80
CA LEU A 173 -7.26 -21.98 -10.78
C LEU A 173 -6.73 -22.27 -12.19
N THR A 174 -7.58 -22.74 -13.10
CA THR A 174 -7.20 -23.14 -14.46
C THR A 174 -7.37 -22.02 -15.50
N LEU A 175 -8.10 -20.95 -15.17
CA LEU A 175 -8.43 -19.88 -16.12
C LEU A 175 -7.19 -19.19 -16.71
N LEU A 176 -6.20 -18.78 -15.92
CA LEU A 176 -4.97 -18.15 -16.45
C LEU A 176 -4.17 -19.07 -17.39
N PRO A 177 -3.76 -20.30 -16.99
CA PRO A 177 -2.98 -21.15 -17.87
C PRO A 177 -3.75 -21.57 -19.13
N LEU A 178 -5.05 -21.87 -19.02
CA LEU A 178 -5.87 -22.21 -20.19
C LEU A 178 -6.04 -21.02 -21.14
N SER A 179 -6.37 -19.83 -20.61
CA SER A 179 -6.51 -18.61 -21.42
C SER A 179 -5.20 -18.23 -22.10
N THR A 180 -4.05 -18.46 -21.44
CA THR A 180 -2.73 -18.25 -22.05
C THR A 180 -2.55 -19.15 -23.27
N GLY A 181 -2.83 -20.46 -23.13
CA GLY A 181 -2.78 -21.39 -24.25
C GLY A 181 -3.73 -21.00 -25.40
N TYR A 182 -4.98 -20.69 -25.07
CA TYR A 182 -5.99 -20.28 -26.05
C TYR A 182 -5.63 -18.97 -26.76
N PHE A 183 -4.99 -18.03 -26.08
CA PHE A 183 -4.52 -16.80 -26.71
C PHE A 183 -3.44 -17.07 -27.76
N PHE A 184 -2.44 -17.91 -27.45
CA PHE A 184 -1.38 -18.25 -28.42
C PHE A 184 -1.88 -19.13 -29.57
N LEU A 185 -2.97 -19.87 -29.38
CA LEU A 185 -3.66 -20.59 -30.45
C LEU A 185 -4.62 -19.69 -31.27
N GLY A 186 -4.76 -18.40 -30.91
CA GLY A 186 -5.66 -17.46 -31.60
C GLY A 186 -7.14 -17.70 -31.34
N LEU A 187 -7.49 -18.45 -30.28
CA LEU A 187 -8.88 -18.85 -29.97
C LEU A 187 -9.63 -17.80 -29.14
N ILE A 188 -8.92 -16.91 -28.44
CA ILE A 188 -9.51 -15.81 -27.67
C ILE A 188 -8.91 -14.46 -28.07
N SER A 189 -9.69 -13.40 -27.91
CA SER A 189 -9.24 -12.04 -28.18
C SER A 189 -8.16 -11.57 -27.19
N GLY A 190 -7.33 -10.63 -27.62
CA GLY A 190 -6.35 -9.98 -26.73
C GLY A 190 -7.00 -9.25 -25.55
N LEU A 191 -8.20 -8.67 -25.74
CA LEU A 191 -8.95 -8.02 -24.66
C LEU A 191 -9.39 -9.04 -23.59
N GLN A 192 -9.94 -10.18 -24.00
CA GLN A 192 -10.33 -11.25 -23.08
C GLN A 192 -9.12 -11.74 -22.28
N PHE A 193 -7.99 -11.99 -22.95
CA PHE A 193 -6.77 -12.42 -22.28
C PHE A 193 -6.23 -11.36 -21.30
N PHE A 194 -6.25 -10.09 -21.71
CA PHE A 194 -5.86 -8.97 -20.86
C PHE A 194 -6.74 -8.85 -19.60
N LEU A 195 -8.06 -9.01 -19.73
CA LEU A 195 -8.99 -9.01 -18.60
C LEU A 195 -8.72 -10.16 -17.64
N VAL A 196 -8.42 -11.36 -18.18
CA VAL A 196 -8.00 -12.51 -17.37
C VAL A 196 -6.72 -12.18 -16.61
N ILE A 197 -5.69 -11.62 -17.26
CA ILE A 197 -4.46 -11.19 -16.56
C ILE A 197 -4.77 -10.18 -15.44
N MET A 198 -5.58 -9.17 -15.74
CA MET A 198 -5.96 -8.14 -14.76
C MET A 198 -6.68 -8.72 -13.54
N LEU A 199 -7.50 -9.76 -13.73
CA LEU A 199 -8.14 -10.51 -12.64
C LEU A 199 -7.10 -11.00 -11.60
N TYR A 200 -6.03 -11.66 -12.07
CA TYR A 200 -4.98 -12.18 -11.20
C TYR A 200 -4.06 -11.08 -10.66
N VAL A 201 -3.86 -10.00 -11.42
CA VAL A 201 -3.15 -8.81 -10.93
C VAL A 201 -3.89 -8.20 -9.74
N TRP A 202 -5.21 -8.02 -9.82
CA TRP A 202 -6.00 -7.53 -8.69
C TRP A 202 -5.96 -8.50 -7.50
N LEU A 203 -6.09 -9.81 -7.74
CA LEU A 203 -5.95 -10.79 -6.66
C LEU A 203 -4.58 -10.69 -5.98
N GLY A 204 -3.50 -10.67 -6.76
CA GLY A 204 -2.13 -10.62 -6.26
C GLY A 204 -1.85 -9.35 -5.47
N ILE A 205 -2.17 -8.18 -6.02
CA ILE A 205 -2.01 -6.89 -5.33
C ILE A 205 -2.87 -6.86 -4.06
N GLY A 206 -4.12 -7.31 -4.14
CA GLY A 206 -5.06 -7.32 -3.02
C GLY A 206 -4.56 -8.18 -1.85
N LEU A 207 -4.14 -9.41 -2.13
CA LEU A 207 -3.60 -10.33 -1.12
C LEU A 207 -2.30 -9.82 -0.50
N VAL A 208 -1.37 -9.32 -1.31
CA VAL A 208 -0.10 -8.76 -0.82
C VAL A 208 -0.37 -7.52 0.07
N SER A 209 -1.27 -6.64 -0.36
CA SER A 209 -1.65 -5.45 0.41
C SER A 209 -2.35 -5.82 1.72
N ALA A 210 -3.25 -6.81 1.70
CA ALA A 210 -3.91 -7.31 2.90
C ALA A 210 -2.93 -7.96 3.89
N GLY A 211 -2.03 -8.81 3.39
CA GLY A 211 -1.01 -9.47 4.21
C GLY A 211 -0.07 -8.46 4.87
N PHE A 212 0.42 -7.49 4.08
CA PHE A 212 1.29 -6.43 4.60
C PHE A 212 0.56 -5.51 5.58
N CYS A 213 -0.69 -5.15 5.30
CA CYS A 213 -1.53 -4.40 6.24
C CYS A 213 -1.69 -5.13 7.58
N CYS A 214 -2.02 -6.43 7.54
CA CYS A 214 -2.18 -7.24 8.75
C CYS A 214 -0.89 -7.27 9.56
N GLN A 215 0.24 -7.54 8.90
CA GLN A 215 1.55 -7.52 9.54
C GLN A 215 1.85 -6.17 10.21
N GLN A 216 1.62 -5.06 9.51
CA GLN A 216 1.89 -3.72 10.03
C GLN A 216 0.97 -3.35 11.18
N LEU A 217 -0.32 -3.70 11.12
CA LEU A 217 -1.25 -3.49 12.23
C LEU A 217 -0.84 -4.27 13.49
N LEU A 218 -0.36 -5.51 13.33
CA LEU A 218 0.14 -6.32 14.45
C LEU A 218 1.41 -5.73 15.06
N LEU A 219 2.32 -5.22 14.23
CA LEU A 219 3.55 -4.53 14.67
C LEU A 219 3.21 -3.24 15.43
N VAL A 220 2.35 -2.40 14.87
CA VAL A 220 1.86 -1.18 15.53
C VAL A 220 1.17 -1.52 16.84
N ALA A 221 0.29 -2.53 16.88
CA ALA A 221 -0.37 -2.94 18.12
C ALA A 221 0.64 -3.35 19.22
N ARG A 222 1.77 -3.95 18.84
CA ARG A 222 2.88 -4.29 19.74
C ARG A 222 3.78 -3.11 20.10
N GLY A 223 3.59 -1.94 19.49
CA GLY A 223 4.46 -0.77 19.68
C GLY A 223 5.86 -0.96 19.08
N GLN A 224 5.97 -1.84 18.08
CA GLN A 224 7.23 -2.25 17.46
C GLN A 224 7.23 -1.91 15.96
N THR A 225 8.39 -1.53 15.43
CA THR A 225 8.62 -1.33 13.99
C THR A 225 9.18 -2.60 13.33
N TRP A 226 9.01 -2.72 12.02
CA TRP A 226 9.63 -3.78 11.24
C TRP A 226 11.16 -3.79 11.36
N CYS A 227 11.79 -2.62 11.44
CA CYS A 227 13.24 -2.51 11.58
C CYS A 227 13.72 -3.06 12.92
N GLU A 228 13.01 -2.78 14.02
CA GLU A 228 13.29 -3.34 15.35
C GLU A 228 13.11 -4.87 15.35
N LEU A 229 12.02 -5.38 14.75
CA LEU A 229 11.76 -6.82 14.64
C LEU A 229 12.88 -7.54 13.89
N GLN A 230 13.30 -7.02 12.73
CA GLN A 230 14.37 -7.61 11.91
C GLN A 230 15.73 -7.65 12.61
N LYS A 231 15.97 -6.74 13.56
CA LYS A 231 17.20 -6.69 14.35
C LYS A 231 17.14 -7.53 15.63
N GLY A 232 16.03 -8.23 15.89
CA GLY A 232 15.82 -8.96 17.13
C GLY A 232 15.72 -8.06 18.36
N GLN A 233 15.49 -6.76 18.18
CA GLN A 233 15.25 -5.82 19.27
C GLN A 233 13.80 -5.98 19.71
N LEU A 234 13.59 -6.74 20.79
CA LEU A 234 12.29 -6.81 21.46
C LEU A 234 12.07 -5.46 22.15
N SER A 235 11.01 -4.76 21.76
CA SER A 235 10.60 -3.54 22.47
C SER A 235 10.24 -3.94 23.89
N GLU A 236 10.89 -3.35 24.89
CA GLU A 236 10.32 -3.30 26.23
C GLU A 236 8.89 -2.76 26.12
N VAL A 237 7.94 -3.36 26.85
CA VAL A 237 6.50 -3.21 26.66
C VAL A 237 6.10 -1.73 26.60
N ARG A 238 5.92 -1.21 25.38
CA ARG A 238 5.45 0.16 25.14
C ARG A 238 3.94 0.15 25.22
N GLY A 239 3.41 0.38 26.43
CA GLY A 239 1.98 0.62 26.67
C GLY A 239 1.02 -0.49 26.23
N THR A 240 -0.28 -0.21 26.27
CA THR A 240 -1.31 -1.13 25.78
C THR A 240 -1.49 -0.98 24.26
N TRP A 241 -1.98 -2.02 23.58
CA TRP A 241 -2.22 -2.00 22.13
C TRP A 241 -3.08 -0.82 21.66
N ARG A 242 -4.02 -0.35 22.51
CA ARG A 242 -4.86 0.82 22.25
C ARG A 242 -4.05 2.10 22.17
N VAL A 243 -3.11 2.30 23.11
CA VAL A 243 -2.24 3.49 23.14
C VAL A 243 -1.37 3.54 21.89
N ASN A 244 -0.85 2.39 21.45
CA ASN A 244 0.01 2.32 20.26
C ASN A 244 -0.77 2.61 18.97
N LEU A 245 -2.01 2.12 18.86
CA LEU A 245 -2.88 2.49 17.73
C LEU A 245 -3.23 3.99 17.74
N ILE A 246 -3.52 4.56 18.90
CA ILE A 246 -3.81 6.00 19.01
C ILE A 246 -2.57 6.85 18.65
N ASP A 247 -1.35 6.39 18.98
CA ASP A 247 -0.09 7.04 18.60
C ASP A 247 0.05 7.16 17.07
N VAL A 248 -0.36 6.13 16.32
CA VAL A 248 -0.27 6.10 14.85
C VAL A 248 -1.46 6.78 14.17
N PHE A 249 -2.68 6.48 14.62
CA PHE A 249 -3.91 6.93 13.94
C PHE A 249 -4.48 8.26 14.45
N GLY A 250 -4.02 8.71 15.63
CA GLY A 250 -4.52 9.91 16.30
C GLY A 250 -5.84 9.68 17.02
N SER A 251 -6.23 10.64 17.85
CA SER A 251 -7.49 10.63 18.59
C SER A 251 -8.72 10.71 17.67
N ARG A 252 -8.56 11.31 16.47
CA ARG A 252 -9.61 11.46 15.45
C ARG A 252 -9.52 10.41 14.34
N TRP A 253 -9.10 9.18 14.68
CA TRP A 253 -8.86 8.09 13.73
C TRP A 253 -10.06 7.79 12.81
N ALA A 254 -11.29 7.99 13.29
CA ALA A 254 -12.51 7.78 12.50
C ALA A 254 -12.57 8.67 11.25
N LEU A 255 -12.08 9.92 11.30
CA LEU A 255 -12.01 10.79 10.12
C LEU A 255 -11.03 10.23 9.09
N GLY A 256 -9.93 9.65 9.56
CA GLY A 256 -8.90 9.03 8.74
C GLY A 256 -9.34 7.73 8.08
N LEU A 257 -10.45 7.13 8.51
CA LEU A 257 -11.09 6.06 7.77
C LEU A 257 -11.71 6.59 6.49
N PHE A 258 -12.48 7.68 6.54
CA PHE A 258 -13.26 8.12 5.38
C PHE A 258 -12.50 9.03 4.43
N LEU A 259 -11.49 9.75 4.94
CA LEU A 259 -10.77 10.77 4.18
C LEU A 259 -9.26 10.68 4.40
N PRO A 260 -8.44 10.91 3.35
CA PRO A 260 -6.98 10.98 3.43
C PRO A 260 -6.52 12.33 4.02
N VAL A 261 -6.94 12.67 5.24
CA VAL A 261 -6.67 13.97 5.90
C VAL A 261 -5.81 13.81 7.13
N GLN A 262 -5.05 14.80 7.57
CA GLN A 262 -4.26 14.66 8.80
C GLN A 262 -5.15 14.44 10.05
N THR A 263 -4.97 13.32 10.76
CA THR A 263 -5.72 13.00 12.00
C THR A 263 -4.87 13.05 13.27
N VAL A 264 -3.55 13.12 13.12
CA VAL A 264 -2.60 13.26 14.21
C VAL A 264 -2.25 14.74 14.33
N GLU A 265 -2.54 15.33 15.50
CA GLU A 265 -2.19 16.72 15.78
C GLU A 265 -0.66 16.86 15.77
N THR A 266 -0.13 17.58 14.79
CA THR A 266 1.27 18.00 14.79
C THR A 266 1.40 19.23 15.65
N VAL A 267 1.78 19.06 16.91
CA VAL A 267 2.22 20.19 17.72
C VAL A 267 3.50 20.76 17.07
N PRO A 268 3.50 22.02 16.59
CA PRO A 268 4.71 22.62 16.05
C PRO A 268 5.74 22.74 17.18
N GLY A 269 6.90 22.13 17.02
CA GLY A 269 8.07 22.37 17.88
C GLY A 269 8.35 21.38 19.03
N ASN A 270 7.49 20.39 19.33
CA ASN A 270 7.67 19.55 20.53
C ASN A 270 7.64 18.02 20.33
N TRP A 271 7.91 17.52 19.11
CA TRP A 271 8.04 16.07 18.89
C TRP A 271 9.26 15.44 19.60
N GLN A 272 10.31 16.23 19.89
CA GLN A 272 11.43 15.80 20.73
C GLN A 272 10.96 15.59 22.17
N VAL A 273 10.19 16.54 22.71
CA VAL A 273 9.73 16.54 24.10
C VAL A 273 8.68 15.46 24.40
N TYR A 274 7.77 15.14 23.45
CA TYR A 274 6.72 14.13 23.69
C TYR A 274 7.26 12.69 23.76
N HIS A 275 8.43 12.43 23.17
CA HIS A 275 9.07 11.10 23.24
C HIS A 275 10.23 11.05 24.22
N ASP A 276 10.96 12.14 24.45
CA ASP A 276 12.01 12.18 25.49
C ASP A 276 11.38 12.05 26.90
N HIS A 277 10.17 12.57 27.15
CA HIS A 277 9.46 12.38 28.44
C HIS A 277 8.80 11.01 28.65
N LYS A 278 8.91 10.07 27.70
CA LYS A 278 8.50 8.67 27.91
C LYS A 278 9.68 7.76 28.27
N HIS A 279 10.89 8.33 28.34
CA HIS A 279 12.13 7.64 28.65
C HIS A 279 12.72 8.02 30.02
N ASP A 280 12.01 8.84 30.80
CA ASP A 280 12.26 9.11 32.21
C ASP A 280 11.23 8.39 33.11
#